data_AF-A0A2M6VM05-F1
#
_entry.id   AF-A0A2M6VM05-F1
#
_cell.length_a   1.000
_cell.length_b   1.000
_cell.length_c   1.000
_cell.angle_alpha   90.00
_cell.angle_beta   90.00
_cell.angle_gamma   90.00
#
_symmetry.space_group_name_H-M   'P 1'
#
loop_
_entity.id
_entity.type
_entity.pdbx_description
1 polymer ?
#
loop_
_entity_poly.entity_id
_entity_poly.type
_entity_poly.pdbx_seq_one_letter_code
_entity_poly.pdbx_strand_id
1 'polypeptide(L)'
;MPTFAEQLKNEIARIARKETRADSKQAKKASAQYRAEIAALKRRIASLESAVSRLLKQQQPKGATAKVEDSGPALRFRAGGFASLRKKLGLTAHEMAKLLGVSAQSVYHWETGKSRPRPSQLPAISAVRKLSKKEAWDRLSQ
;
A
#
# COMPACT_ATOMS: atom_id res chain seq x y z
N MET A 1 -64.69 0.69 -49.61
CA MET A 1 -63.62 1.35 -50.39
C MET A 1 -63.00 2.40 -49.50
N PRO A 2 -61.69 2.35 -49.18
CA PRO A 2 -61.06 3.37 -48.36
C PRO A 2 -61.13 4.73 -49.07
N THR A 3 -61.38 5.79 -48.31
CA THR A 3 -61.48 7.14 -48.87
C THR A 3 -60.09 7.71 -49.18
N PHE A 4 -60.00 8.68 -50.09
CA PHE A 4 -58.75 9.38 -50.38
C PHE A 4 -58.11 9.98 -49.11
N ALA A 5 -58.94 10.52 -48.21
CA ALA A 5 -58.47 11.08 -46.95
C ALA A 5 -57.83 10.02 -46.03
N GLU A 6 -58.38 8.81 -46.00
CA GLU A 6 -57.80 7.68 -45.25
C GLU A 6 -56.48 7.22 -45.87
N GLN A 7 -56.42 7.11 -47.21
CA GLN A 7 -55.19 6.75 -47.92
C GLN A 7 -54.08 7.79 -47.68
N LEU A 8 -54.40 9.08 -47.74
CA LEU A 8 -53.45 10.16 -47.49
C LEU A 8 -52.93 10.15 -46.04
N LYS A 9 -53.82 10.00 -45.05
CA LYS A 9 -53.42 9.90 -43.63
C LYS A 9 -52.52 8.70 -43.39
N ASN A 10 -52.82 7.56 -44.02
CA ASN A 10 -51.99 6.36 -43.93
C ASN A 10 -50.60 6.58 -44.53
N GLU A 11 -50.49 7.27 -45.67
CA GLU A 11 -49.19 7.54 -46.28
C GLU A 11 -48.38 8.58 -45.49
N ILE A 12 -49.03 9.62 -44.96
CA ILE A 12 -48.39 10.58 -44.03
C ILE A 12 -47.87 9.84 -42.79
N ALA A 13 -48.67 8.96 -42.19
CA ALA A 13 -48.25 8.16 -41.04
C ALA A 13 -47.08 7.22 -41.39
N ARG A 14 -47.09 6.64 -42.59
CA ARG A 14 -46.00 5.78 -43.08
C ARG A 14 -44.70 6.56 -43.22
N ILE A 15 -44.73 7.73 -43.86
CA ILE A 15 -43.56 8.60 -44.05
C ILE A 15 -43.06 9.11 -42.69
N ALA A 16 -43.94 9.62 -41.82
CA ALA A 16 -43.56 10.09 -40.49
C ALA A 16 -42.89 8.98 -39.64
N ARG A 17 -43.41 7.74 -39.70
CA ARG A 17 -42.78 6.58 -39.05
C ARG A 17 -41.43 6.22 -39.67
N LYS A 18 -41.25 6.42 -40.98
CA LYS A 18 -39.99 6.16 -41.66
C LYS A 18 -38.92 7.16 -41.22
N GLU A 19 -39.24 8.45 -41.22
CA GLU A 19 -38.31 9.52 -40.81
C GLU A 19 -37.94 9.40 -39.33
N THR A 20 -38.91 9.25 -38.43
CA THR A 20 -38.63 9.08 -36.99
C THR A 20 -37.78 7.83 -36.68
N ARG A 21 -37.92 6.76 -37.48
CA ARG A 21 -37.05 5.58 -37.39
C ARG A 21 -35.65 5.89 -37.88
N ALA A 22 -35.49 6.63 -38.98
CA ALA A 22 -34.19 7.03 -39.50
C ALA A 22 -33.43 7.89 -38.48
N ASP A 23 -34.09 8.91 -37.92
CA ASP A 23 -33.51 9.81 -36.92
C ASP A 23 -33.11 9.07 -35.63
N SER A 24 -33.99 8.22 -35.11
CA SER A 24 -33.72 7.49 -33.87
C SER A 24 -32.74 6.32 -34.03
N LYS A 25 -32.45 5.87 -35.25
CA LYS A 25 -31.59 4.71 -35.51
C LYS A 25 -30.17 4.92 -34.99
N GLN A 26 -29.57 6.07 -35.30
CA GLN A 26 -28.20 6.38 -34.90
C GLN A 26 -28.10 6.55 -33.38
N ALA A 27 -29.05 7.26 -32.76
CA ALA A 27 -29.11 7.43 -31.31
C ALA A 27 -29.28 6.09 -30.57
N LYS A 28 -30.15 5.20 -31.05
CA LYS A 28 -30.31 3.85 -30.48
C LYS A 28 -29.05 3.00 -30.60
N LYS A 29 -28.37 3.07 -31.75
CA LYS A 29 -27.10 2.38 -31.98
C LYS A 29 -26.03 2.88 -31.01
N ALA A 30 -25.85 4.20 -30.89
CA ALA A 30 -24.91 4.81 -29.96
C ALA A 30 -25.23 4.44 -28.51
N SER A 31 -26.50 4.51 -28.09
CA SER A 31 -26.93 4.11 -26.74
C SER A 31 -26.65 2.64 -26.44
N ALA A 32 -26.87 1.72 -27.39
CA ALA A 32 -26.52 0.32 -27.21
C ALA A 32 -25.01 0.12 -27.06
N GLN A 33 -24.22 0.81 -27.88
CA GLN A 33 -22.75 0.79 -27.80
C GLN A 33 -22.24 1.33 -26.46
N TYR A 34 -22.71 2.50 -26.02
CA TYR A 34 -22.32 3.08 -24.74
C TYR A 34 -22.70 2.18 -23.56
N ARG A 35 -23.88 1.55 -23.59
CA ARG A 35 -24.26 0.58 -22.53
C ARG A 35 -23.30 -0.62 -22.49
N ALA A 36 -22.87 -1.13 -23.64
CA ALA A 36 -21.90 -2.21 -23.71
C ALA A 36 -20.51 -1.77 -23.21
N GLU A 37 -20.05 -0.58 -23.59
CA GLU A 37 -18.78 0.01 -23.15
C GLU A 37 -18.78 0.26 -21.63
N ILE A 38 -19.86 0.85 -21.09
CA ILE A 38 -20.03 1.05 -19.64
C ILE A 38 -19.97 -0.29 -18.90
N ALA A 39 -20.63 -1.33 -19.42
CA ALA A 39 -20.57 -2.66 -18.81
C ALA A 39 -19.14 -3.24 -18.84
N ALA A 40 -18.41 -3.08 -19.95
CA ALA A 40 -17.03 -3.52 -20.06
C ALA A 40 -16.10 -2.76 -19.10
N LEU A 41 -16.25 -1.43 -19.00
CA LEU A 41 -15.48 -0.60 -18.07
C LEU A 41 -15.76 -0.97 -16.61
N LYS A 42 -17.03 -1.17 -16.23
CA LYS A 42 -17.39 -1.62 -14.88
C LYS A 42 -16.76 -2.96 -14.52
N ARG A 43 -16.74 -3.93 -15.45
CA ARG A 43 -16.05 -5.22 -15.25
C ARG A 43 -14.55 -5.03 -15.07
N ARG A 44 -13.93 -4.15 -15.86
CA ARG A 44 -12.49 -3.85 -15.76
C ARG A 44 -12.15 -3.18 -14.43
N ILE A 45 -12.96 -2.22 -13.97
CA ILE A 45 -12.81 -1.59 -12.65
C ILE A 45 -12.89 -2.66 -11.55
N ALA A 46 -13.92 -3.51 -11.54
CA ALA A 46 -14.04 -4.58 -10.55
C ALA A 46 -12.83 -5.54 -10.56
N SER A 47 -12.29 -5.86 -11.75
CA SER A 47 -11.08 -6.68 -11.85
C SER A 47 -9.84 -6.00 -11.25
N LEU A 48 -9.66 -4.70 -11.51
CA LEU A 48 -8.54 -3.92 -10.98
C LEU A 48 -8.66 -3.73 -9.47
N GLU A 49 -9.85 -3.41 -8.96
CA GLU A 49 -10.12 -3.33 -7.52
C GLU A 49 -9.81 -4.66 -6.82
N SER A 50 -10.20 -5.79 -7.43
CA SER A 50 -9.87 -7.12 -6.89
C SER A 50 -8.36 -7.41 -6.91
N ALA A 51 -7.64 -6.95 -7.94
CA ALA A 51 -6.20 -7.09 -8.04
C ALA A 51 -5.48 -6.23 -6.98
N VAL A 52 -5.90 -4.96 -6.82
CA VAL A 52 -5.40 -4.07 -5.77
C VAL A 52 -5.67 -4.66 -4.40
N SER A 53 -6.88 -5.14 -4.13
CA SER A 53 -7.22 -5.81 -2.87
C SER A 53 -6.33 -7.02 -2.60
N ARG A 54 -6.06 -7.85 -3.62
CA ARG A 54 -5.16 -8.99 -3.52
C ARG A 54 -3.71 -8.56 -3.24
N LEU A 55 -3.22 -7.53 -3.90
CA LEU A 55 -1.88 -6.97 -3.69
C LEU A 55 -1.75 -6.39 -2.28
N LEU A 56 -2.73 -5.62 -1.82
CA LEU A 56 -2.77 -5.09 -0.45
C LEU A 56 -2.79 -6.23 0.58
N LYS A 57 -3.52 -7.31 0.30
CA LYS A 57 -3.57 -8.50 1.16
C LYS A 57 -2.27 -9.31 1.12
N GLN A 58 -1.55 -9.32 0.00
CA GLN A 58 -0.20 -9.90 -0.11
C GLN A 58 0.86 -9.03 0.59
N GLN A 59 0.69 -7.71 0.58
CA GLN A 59 1.54 -6.76 1.31
C GLN A 59 1.26 -6.73 2.82
N GLN A 60 0.11 -7.22 3.27
CA GLN A 60 -0.17 -7.51 4.67
C GLN A 60 0.38 -8.90 5.02
N PRO A 61 1.59 -9.03 5.63
CA PRO A 61 2.06 -10.32 6.08
C PRO A 61 1.11 -10.82 7.18
N LYS A 62 0.24 -11.77 6.84
CA LYS A 62 -0.36 -12.67 7.82
C LYS A 62 0.79 -13.42 8.48
N GLY A 63 1.16 -12.98 9.68
CA GLY A 63 1.89 -13.78 10.67
C GLY A 63 2.90 -14.76 10.10
N ALA A 64 3.89 -14.27 9.36
CA ALA A 64 5.10 -15.00 9.07
C ALA A 64 6.25 -14.00 9.17
N THR A 65 7.24 -14.36 9.97
CA THR A 65 8.54 -13.73 10.15
C THR A 65 9.24 -13.52 8.80
N ALA A 66 8.84 -12.49 8.04
CA ALA A 66 9.44 -12.19 6.76
C ALA A 66 10.72 -11.35 6.97
N LYS A 67 11.84 -12.00 6.66
CA LYS A 67 13.12 -11.35 6.31
C LYS A 67 12.84 -10.16 5.39
N VAL A 68 13.27 -8.98 5.82
CA VAL A 68 13.56 -7.88 4.90
C VAL A 68 14.94 -8.19 4.32
N GLU A 69 14.97 -8.62 3.07
CA GLU A 69 16.13 -8.37 2.21
C GLU A 69 16.00 -6.91 1.75
N ASP A 70 16.88 -6.08 2.29
CA ASP A 70 17.05 -4.70 1.87
C ASP A 70 18.39 -4.64 1.15
N SER A 71 18.33 -4.45 -0.16
CA SER A 71 19.45 -4.26 -1.06
C SER A 71 20.06 -2.88 -0.82
N GLY A 72 21.14 -2.87 -0.06
CA GLY A 72 22.05 -1.78 0.29
C GLY A 72 22.84 -2.24 1.52
N PRO A 73 23.96 -1.61 1.94
CA PRO A 73 24.60 -1.97 3.21
C PRO A 73 23.74 -1.45 4.37
N ALA A 74 22.49 -1.91 4.47
CA ALA A 74 21.51 -1.53 5.45
C ALA A 74 22.00 -2.07 6.79
N LEU A 75 22.22 -1.15 7.73
CA LEU A 75 22.62 -1.41 9.11
C LEU A 75 21.57 -2.29 9.79
N ARG A 76 21.68 -3.60 9.60
CA ARG A 76 20.68 -4.56 10.03
C ARG A 76 20.66 -4.65 11.55
N PHE A 77 19.59 -4.13 12.15
CA PHE A 77 19.32 -4.30 13.58
C PHE A 77 18.85 -5.73 13.88
N ARG A 78 19.49 -6.38 14.85
CA ARG A 78 19.12 -7.70 15.40
C ARG A 78 18.94 -7.55 16.90
N ALA A 79 17.73 -7.82 17.42
CA ALA A 79 17.40 -7.72 18.85
C ALA A 79 18.35 -8.53 19.73
N GLY A 80 18.53 -9.82 19.43
CA GLY A 80 19.46 -10.69 20.17
C GLY A 80 20.91 -10.22 20.10
N GLY A 81 21.37 -9.75 18.94
CA GLY A 81 22.74 -9.22 18.78
C GLY A 81 22.97 -7.91 19.53
N PHE A 82 21.92 -7.10 19.71
CA PHE A 82 21.97 -5.87 20.50
C PHE A 82 22.03 -6.16 22.01
N ALA A 83 21.24 -7.14 22.50
CA ALA A 83 21.33 -7.60 23.87
C ALA A 83 22.71 -8.19 24.21
N SER A 84 23.28 -9.00 23.29
CA SER A 84 24.64 -9.53 23.43
C SER A 84 25.70 -8.41 23.43
N LEU A 85 25.54 -7.38 22.60
CA LEU A 85 26.44 -6.23 22.57
C LEU A 85 26.41 -5.47 23.91
N ARG A 86 25.22 -5.21 24.46
CA ARG A 86 25.09 -4.56 25.77
C ARG A 86 25.80 -5.36 26.86
N LYS A 87 25.57 -6.67 26.91
CA LYS A 87 26.24 -7.58 27.85
C LYS A 87 27.77 -7.57 27.68
N LYS A 88 28.26 -7.55 26.43
CA LYS A 88 29.70 -7.50 26.12
C LYS A 88 30.36 -6.20 26.59
N LEU A 89 29.66 -5.08 26.47
CA LEU A 89 30.11 -3.78 26.98
C LEU A 89 29.95 -3.66 28.51
N GLY A 90 29.21 -4.58 29.15
CA GLY A 90 28.97 -4.57 30.59
C GLY A 90 28.06 -3.44 31.05
N LEU A 91 27.20 -2.94 30.14
CA LEU A 91 26.33 -1.79 30.41
C LEU A 91 24.94 -2.25 30.87
N THR A 92 24.34 -1.48 31.77
CA THR A 92 22.91 -1.59 32.09
C THR A 92 22.05 -1.03 30.95
N ALA A 93 20.76 -1.35 30.94
CA ALA A 93 19.84 -0.79 29.95
C ALA A 93 19.73 0.74 30.04
N HIS A 94 19.90 1.31 31.23
CA HIS A 94 19.91 2.76 31.46
C HIS A 94 21.15 3.43 30.87
N GLU A 95 22.32 2.83 31.06
CA GLU A 95 23.58 3.37 30.52
C GLU A 95 23.62 3.26 29.00
N MET A 96 23.15 2.13 28.45
CA MET A 96 22.97 1.96 27.01
C MET A 96 21.98 2.98 26.43
N ALA A 97 20.90 3.29 27.16
CA ALA A 97 19.95 4.32 26.81
C ALA A 97 20.58 5.73 26.79
N LYS A 98 21.41 6.06 27.78
CA LYS A 98 22.15 7.33 27.85
C LYS A 98 23.08 7.49 26.65
N LEU A 99 23.83 6.44 26.29
CA LEU A 99 24.72 6.45 25.12
C LEU A 99 23.98 6.60 23.77
N LEU A 100 22.74 6.13 23.70
CA LEU A 100 21.93 6.17 22.48
C LEU A 100 20.96 7.37 22.43
N GLY A 101 20.87 8.16 23.51
CA GLY A 101 19.92 9.28 23.62
C GLY A 101 18.45 8.84 23.62
N VAL A 102 18.14 7.67 24.18
CA VAL A 102 16.78 7.10 24.24
C VAL A 102 16.39 6.72 25.67
N SER A 103 15.12 6.37 25.89
CA SER A 103 14.67 5.86 27.19
C SER A 103 15.11 4.41 27.43
N ALA A 104 15.38 4.05 28.69
CA ALA A 104 15.72 2.67 29.07
C ALA A 104 14.61 1.67 28.65
N GLN A 105 13.35 2.09 28.72
CA GLN A 105 12.21 1.29 28.24
C GLN A 105 12.31 0.95 26.75
N SER A 106 12.79 1.89 25.92
CA SER A 106 13.00 1.64 24.49
C SER A 106 14.07 0.58 24.25
N VAL A 107 15.17 0.62 25.02
CA VAL A 107 16.22 -0.40 24.99
C VAL A 107 15.66 -1.78 25.33
N TYR A 108 14.85 -1.89 26.39
CA TYR A 108 14.19 -3.16 26.74
C TYR A 108 13.24 -3.65 25.65
N HIS A 109 12.45 -2.76 25.04
CA HIS A 109 11.55 -3.13 23.95
C HIS A 109 12.30 -3.59 22.69
N TRP A 110 13.49 -3.05 22.42
CA TRP A 110 14.34 -3.49 21.33
C TRP A 110 15.04 -4.81 21.61
N GLU A 111 15.48 -5.04 22.85
CA GLU A 111 16.09 -6.32 23.28
C GLU A 111 15.08 -7.46 23.24
N THR A 112 13.85 -7.20 23.67
CA THR A 112 12.74 -8.17 23.67
C THR A 112 12.06 -8.31 22.30
N GLY A 113 12.42 -7.47 21.33
CA GLY A 113 11.83 -7.48 19.99
C GLY A 113 10.39 -6.97 19.93
N LYS A 114 9.86 -6.38 21.01
CA LYS A 114 8.54 -5.75 21.06
C LYS A 114 8.46 -4.52 20.15
N SER A 115 9.56 -3.81 19.95
CA SER A 115 9.65 -2.69 19.00
C SER A 115 10.99 -2.69 18.28
N ARG A 116 11.07 -1.96 17.16
CA ARG A 116 12.30 -1.79 16.38
C ARG A 116 12.79 -0.34 16.47
N PRO A 117 14.11 -0.11 16.46
CA PRO A 117 14.65 1.24 16.42
C PRO A 117 14.24 1.95 15.13
N ARG A 118 13.96 3.25 15.24
CA ARG A 118 13.63 4.10 14.09
C ARG A 118 14.86 4.28 13.19
N PRO A 119 14.68 4.60 11.89
CA PRO A 119 15.81 4.83 10.98
C PRO A 119 16.82 5.86 11.48
N SER A 120 16.36 6.91 12.18
CA SER A 120 17.22 7.93 12.81
C SER A 120 18.11 7.40 13.94
N GLN A 121 17.75 6.26 14.56
CA GLN A 121 18.46 5.65 15.68
C GLN A 121 19.45 4.56 15.23
N LEU A 122 19.35 4.08 13.99
CA LEU A 122 20.25 3.06 13.44
C LEU A 122 21.72 3.52 13.35
N PRO A 123 22.03 4.78 12.95
CA PRO A 123 23.40 5.28 12.97
C PRO A 123 24.01 5.27 14.37
N ALA A 124 23.25 5.71 15.39
CA ALA A 124 23.71 5.70 16.79
C ALA A 124 24.02 4.28 17.28
N ILE A 125 23.15 3.31 16.96
CA ILE A 125 23.38 1.90 17.30
C ILE A 125 24.61 1.33 16.58
N SER A 126 24.83 1.73 15.33
CA SER A 126 26.02 1.31 14.57
C SER A 126 27.31 1.89 15.14
N ALA A 127 27.28 3.13 15.63
CA ALA A 127 28.40 3.76 16.30
C ALA A 127 28.75 3.02 17.58
N VAL A 128 27.74 2.67 18.40
CA VAL A 128 27.95 1.89 19.64
C VAL A 128 28.49 0.49 19.36
N ARG A 129 28.09 -0.16 18.25
CA ARG A 129 28.65 -1.48 17.86
C ARG A 129 30.16 -1.43 17.56
N LYS A 130 30.67 -0.28 17.13
CA LYS A 130 32.10 -0.09 16.83
C LYS A 130 32.93 0.28 18.07
N LEU A 131 32.29 0.61 19.20
CA LEU A 131 33.00 0.99 20.42
C LEU A 131 33.54 -0.23 21.15
N SER A 132 34.74 -0.06 21.72
CA SER A 132 35.28 -0.93 22.74
C SER A 132 34.64 -0.66 24.10
N LYS A 133 34.81 -1.59 25.05
CA LYS A 133 34.30 -1.44 26.42
C LYS A 133 34.78 -0.13 27.06
N LYS A 134 36.08 0.21 26.93
CA LYS A 134 36.64 1.44 27.50
C LYS A 134 35.98 2.70 26.92
N GLU A 135 35.91 2.81 25.60
CA GLU A 135 35.31 3.98 24.93
C GLU A 135 33.82 4.15 25.24
N ALA A 136 33.09 3.06 25.47
CA ALA A 136 31.69 3.12 25.86
C ALA A 136 31.50 3.68 27.28
N TRP A 137 32.41 3.35 28.21
CA TRP A 137 32.41 3.92 29.56
C TRP A 137 32.90 5.36 29.59
N ASP A 138 33.90 5.72 28.76
CA ASP A 138 34.39 7.09 28.64
C ASP A 138 33.31 8.06 28.11
N ARG A 139 32.44 7.58 27.21
CA ARG A 139 31.29 8.36 26.72
C ARG A 139 30.13 8.48 27.72
N LEU A 140 30.13 7.64 28.75
CA LEU A 140 29.12 7.66 29.80
C LEU A 140 29.52 8.59 30.96
N SER A 141 30.83 8.75 31.19
CA SER A 141 31.43 9.63 32.19
C SER A 141 31.55 11.09 31.73
N GLN A 142 31.41 11.36 30.43
CA GLN A 142 31.08 12.68 29.88
C GLN A 142 29.61 13.04 30.12
#